data_AF-A0A395IV68-F1
#
_entry.id   AF-A0A395IV68-F1
#
_cell.length_a   1.000
_cell.length_b   1.000
_cell.length_c   1.000
_cell.angle_alpha   90.00
_cell.angle_beta   90.00
_cell.angle_gamma   90.00
#
_symmetry.space_group_name_H-M   'P 1'
#
loop_
_entity.id
_entity.type
_entity.pdbx_description
1 polymer ?
#
loop_
_entity_poly.entity_id
_entity_poly.type
_entity_poly.pdbx_seq_one_letter_code
_entity_poly.pdbx_strand_id
1 'polypeptide(L)'
;MRLNAIFVAVGLLEISPVINAKPLGTAGTTKSNLQVPLEDLNPTPHQHASSKRLHGRFLHITDLHHDPHYKVFSSTNEDDACHRGKGTAGTYGAETSDCDTPQTLIDATFKWIKENVRDNVDFVVWTGDSARHDSDEKIPRIQSEVLDTKEGSHRNF
;
A
#
# COMPACT_ATOMS: atom_id res chain seq x y z
N MET A 1 -41.48 -6.72 -46.94
CA MET A 1 -41.11 -5.83 -45.83
C MET A 1 -40.85 -6.70 -44.62
N ARG A 2 -39.58 -6.80 -44.19
CA ARG A 2 -39.14 -7.71 -43.13
C ARG A 2 -39.43 -7.06 -41.77
N LEU A 3 -40.22 -7.73 -40.92
CA LEU A 3 -40.44 -7.32 -39.54
C LEU A 3 -39.15 -7.65 -38.75
N ASN A 4 -38.47 -6.62 -38.26
CA ASN A 4 -37.41 -6.77 -37.28
C ASN A 4 -38.03 -6.86 -35.89
N ALA A 5 -37.94 -8.03 -35.27
CA ALA A 5 -38.26 -8.21 -33.86
C ALA A 5 -37.21 -7.47 -33.02
N ILE A 6 -37.64 -6.40 -32.35
CA ILE A 6 -36.86 -5.71 -31.31
C ILE A 6 -36.95 -6.58 -30.06
N PHE A 7 -35.89 -7.35 -29.76
CA PHE A 7 -35.73 -7.97 -28.46
C PHE A 7 -35.26 -6.90 -27.47
N VAL A 8 -36.17 -6.42 -26.64
CA VAL A 8 -35.84 -5.64 -25.44
C VAL A 8 -35.30 -6.61 -24.40
N ALA A 9 -33.97 -6.71 -24.30
CA ALA A 9 -33.33 -7.38 -23.18
C ALA A 9 -33.37 -6.45 -21.96
N VAL A 10 -34.42 -6.59 -21.13
CA VAL A 10 -34.45 -6.04 -19.79
C VAL A 10 -33.48 -6.85 -18.95
N GLY A 11 -32.22 -6.40 -18.88
CA GLY A 11 -31.23 -6.95 -17.97
C GLY A 11 -31.62 -6.61 -16.54
N LEU A 12 -32.02 -7.63 -15.78
CA LEU A 12 -32.25 -7.52 -14.34
C LEU A 12 -30.99 -6.98 -13.67
N LEU A 13 -31.15 -5.90 -12.87
CA LEU A 13 -30.18 -5.56 -11.84
C LEU A 13 -30.16 -6.70 -10.82
N GLU A 14 -29.19 -7.60 -10.95
CA GLU A 14 -28.78 -8.48 -9.85
C GLU A 14 -28.06 -7.61 -8.80
N ILE A 15 -28.84 -7.02 -7.91
CA ILE A 15 -28.36 -6.46 -6.64
C ILE A 15 -27.78 -7.63 -5.85
N SER A 16 -26.47 -7.82 -5.96
CA SER A 16 -25.76 -8.78 -5.12
C SER A 16 -25.99 -8.37 -3.66
N PRO A 17 -26.50 -9.28 -2.79
CA PRO A 17 -26.66 -8.94 -1.39
C PRO A 17 -25.27 -8.63 -0.82
N VAL A 18 -25.15 -7.43 -0.27
CA VAL A 18 -24.05 -7.05 0.62
C VAL A 18 -23.87 -8.21 1.60
N ILE A 19 -22.74 -8.89 1.49
CA ILE A 19 -22.35 -9.94 2.43
C ILE A 19 -22.18 -9.23 3.76
N ASN A 20 -23.21 -9.34 4.60
CA ASN A 20 -23.17 -8.93 5.97
C ASN A 20 -22.10 -9.81 6.64
N ALA A 21 -20.89 -9.27 6.81
CA ALA A 21 -19.83 -9.94 7.53
C ALA A 21 -20.33 -10.16 8.97
N LYS A 22 -20.80 -11.37 9.27
CA LYS A 22 -21.13 -11.78 10.63
C LYS A 22 -19.83 -11.69 11.44
N PRO A 23 -19.77 -10.92 12.53
CA PRO A 23 -18.67 -11.04 13.47
C PRO A 23 -18.78 -12.44 14.08
N LEU A 24 -17.83 -13.31 13.73
CA LEU A 24 -17.71 -14.61 14.36
C LEU A 24 -17.05 -14.40 15.73
N GLY A 25 -17.87 -14.36 16.78
CA GLY A 25 -17.36 -14.54 18.13
C GLY A 25 -18.25 -13.98 19.21
N THR A 26 -19.10 -14.83 19.79
CA THR A 26 -19.28 -14.93 21.24
C THR A 26 -20.07 -16.19 21.58
N ALA A 27 -19.39 -17.22 22.08
CA ALA A 27 -19.80 -18.05 23.23
C ALA A 27 -18.83 -19.23 23.35
N GLY A 28 -17.69 -18.97 23.99
CA GLY A 28 -16.69 -19.97 24.32
C GLY A 28 -15.61 -19.32 25.15
N THR A 29 -15.77 -19.38 26.47
CA THR A 29 -14.86 -18.85 27.47
C THR A 29 -13.43 -19.37 27.25
N THR A 30 -12.54 -18.53 26.73
CA THR A 30 -11.11 -18.56 27.05
C THR A 30 -10.55 -17.14 26.99
N LYS A 31 -10.45 -16.52 28.17
CA LYS A 31 -9.54 -15.40 28.41
C LYS A 31 -8.12 -15.87 28.06
N SER A 32 -7.46 -15.19 27.13
CA SER A 32 -6.08 -14.70 27.25
C SER A 32 -5.46 -14.58 25.86
N ASN A 33 -5.10 -13.37 25.47
CA ASN A 33 -3.79 -13.09 24.88
C ASN A 33 -3.65 -11.56 24.84
N LEU A 34 -3.58 -10.95 26.03
CA LEU A 34 -2.70 -9.81 26.17
C LEU A 34 -1.28 -10.37 26.05
N GLN A 35 -0.48 -9.77 25.17
CA GLN A 35 0.96 -10.00 25.10
C GLN A 35 1.53 -9.94 26.53
N VAL A 36 1.90 -11.09 27.08
CA VAL A 36 2.56 -11.15 28.39
C VAL A 36 4.01 -10.71 28.16
N PRO A 37 4.55 -9.75 28.94
CA PRO A 37 5.96 -9.44 28.91
C PRO A 37 6.78 -10.72 29.15
N LEU A 38 7.92 -10.84 28.46
CA LEU A 38 8.83 -11.96 28.65
C LEU A 38 9.51 -11.83 30.01
N GLU A 39 8.84 -12.33 31.05
CA GLU A 39 9.40 -12.46 32.39
C GLU A 39 10.01 -13.87 32.50
N ASP A 40 11.35 -13.92 32.57
CA ASP A 40 12.12 -15.14 32.83
C ASP A 40 11.83 -15.65 34.25
N LEU A 41 10.79 -16.48 34.40
CA LEU A 41 10.51 -17.16 35.66
C LEU A 41 11.21 -18.52 35.70
N ASN A 42 12.35 -18.54 36.40
CA ASN A 42 13.06 -19.66 37.05
C ASN A 42 13.33 -20.96 36.24
N PRO A 43 14.61 -21.38 36.10
CA PRO A 43 14.96 -22.59 35.37
C PRO A 43 14.78 -23.84 36.23
N THR A 44 13.63 -24.51 36.13
CA THR A 44 13.58 -25.95 36.42
C THR A 44 14.16 -26.74 35.25
N PRO A 45 14.98 -27.79 35.46
CA PRO A 45 15.66 -28.53 34.40
C PRO A 45 14.67 -29.45 33.68
N HIS A 46 13.76 -28.87 32.92
CA HIS A 46 12.99 -29.61 31.93
C HIS A 46 13.89 -29.85 30.74
N GLN A 47 14.30 -31.13 30.62
CA GLN A 47 14.64 -31.85 29.40
C GLN A 47 14.66 -30.94 28.17
N HIS A 48 15.86 -30.70 27.63
CA HIS A 48 16.11 -29.96 26.40
C HIS A 48 15.36 -30.61 25.22
N ALA A 49 14.05 -30.41 25.13
CA ALA A 49 13.37 -30.37 23.86
C ALA A 49 14.06 -29.23 23.11
N SER A 50 14.83 -29.59 22.09
CA SER A 50 15.40 -28.67 21.13
C SER A 50 14.30 -27.70 20.72
N SER A 51 14.29 -26.52 21.33
CA SER A 51 13.34 -25.47 21.05
C SER A 51 13.61 -25.07 19.61
N LYS A 52 12.73 -25.50 18.68
CA LYS A 52 12.84 -25.09 17.28
C LYS A 52 12.81 -23.55 17.29
N ARG A 53 13.93 -22.94 16.89
CA ARG A 53 14.05 -21.50 16.78
C ARG A 53 12.93 -20.98 15.89
N LEU A 54 12.12 -20.07 16.40
CA LEU A 54 11.08 -19.40 15.63
C LEU A 54 11.76 -18.45 14.63
N HIS A 55 11.22 -18.42 13.41
CA HIS A 55 11.66 -17.52 12.35
C HIS A 55 10.42 -16.84 11.78
N GLY A 56 10.56 -15.58 11.38
CA GLY A 56 9.53 -14.79 10.72
C GLY A 56 10.17 -13.70 9.88
N ARG A 57 9.40 -13.17 8.93
CA ARG A 57 9.84 -12.12 8.01
C ARG A 57 8.76 -11.05 7.92
N PHE A 58 9.16 -9.79 7.90
CA PHE A 58 8.26 -8.68 7.62
C PHE A 58 8.82 -7.82 6.51
N LEU A 59 7.92 -7.13 5.80
CA LEU A 59 8.27 -6.12 4.81
C LEU A 59 8.07 -4.73 5.44
N HIS A 60 9.08 -3.87 5.36
CA HIS A 60 8.97 -2.48 5.81
C HIS A 60 8.92 -1.55 4.60
N ILE A 61 7.86 -0.74 4.52
CA ILE A 61 7.65 0.26 3.48
C ILE A 61 7.53 1.63 4.14
N THR A 62 8.18 2.62 3.56
CA THR A 62 8.21 3.99 4.07
C THR A 62 8.53 4.95 2.93
N ASP A 63 8.22 6.24 3.12
CA ASP A 63 8.75 7.34 2.30
C ASP A 63 8.54 7.14 0.79
N LEU A 64 7.35 6.66 0.41
CA LEU A 64 7.03 6.46 -1.01
C LEU A 64 6.96 7.78 -1.76
N HIS A 65 6.49 8.85 -1.09
CA HIS A 65 6.28 10.18 -1.66
C HIS A 65 5.77 10.14 -3.10
N HIS A 66 4.55 9.62 -3.29
CA HIS A 66 3.98 9.54 -4.63
C HIS A 66 3.59 10.95 -5.12
N ASP A 67 4.16 11.36 -6.25
CA ASP A 67 3.77 12.59 -6.96
C ASP A 67 2.89 12.26 -8.17
N PRO A 68 1.56 12.51 -8.08
CA PRO A 68 0.65 12.30 -9.20
C PRO A 68 0.85 13.31 -10.34
N HIS A 69 1.65 14.36 -10.14
CA HIS A 69 1.91 15.37 -11.16
C HIS A 69 3.14 15.07 -11.99
N TYR A 70 4.06 14.23 -11.51
CA TYR A 70 5.34 13.92 -12.14
C TYR A 70 5.21 13.69 -13.65
N LYS A 71 6.10 14.31 -14.44
CA LYS A 71 6.15 14.10 -15.90
C LYS A 71 7.54 13.70 -16.34
N VAL A 72 7.60 12.61 -17.09
CA VAL A 72 8.82 12.21 -17.80
C VAL A 72 9.27 13.34 -18.75
N PHE A 73 10.59 13.52 -18.84
CA PHE A 73 11.27 14.54 -19.62
C PHE A 73 10.97 15.99 -19.21
N SER A 74 10.44 16.22 -17.99
CA SER A 74 10.35 17.55 -17.40
C SER A 74 11.69 17.99 -16.81
N SER A 75 11.77 19.27 -16.45
CA SER A 75 12.88 19.83 -15.69
C SER A 75 12.85 19.31 -14.24
N THR A 76 14.02 19.13 -13.66
CA THR A 76 14.23 18.70 -12.25
C THR A 76 14.60 19.89 -11.35
N ASN A 77 14.52 21.12 -11.87
CA ASN A 77 14.73 22.31 -11.06
C ASN A 77 13.60 22.44 -10.03
N GLU A 78 13.92 22.99 -8.85
CA GLU A 78 12.95 23.22 -7.76
C GLU A 78 11.70 23.98 -8.25
N ASP A 79 11.91 25.07 -8.99
CA ASP A 79 10.85 25.87 -9.59
C ASP A 79 9.95 25.10 -10.57
N ASP A 80 10.40 23.94 -11.09
CA ASP A 80 9.73 23.09 -12.08
C ASP A 80 9.04 21.86 -11.47
N ALA A 81 9.37 21.52 -10.21
CA ALA A 81 8.82 20.41 -9.41
C ALA A 81 8.60 19.11 -10.19
N CYS A 82 9.45 18.82 -11.17
CA CYS A 82 9.45 17.55 -11.90
C CYS A 82 8.17 17.26 -12.69
N HIS A 83 7.42 18.32 -13.05
CA HIS A 83 6.25 18.20 -13.92
C HIS A 83 6.00 19.41 -14.82
N ARG A 84 6.96 20.36 -14.84
CA ARG A 84 6.99 21.55 -15.71
C ARG A 84 8.34 21.67 -16.42
N GLY A 85 8.37 22.52 -17.45
CA GLY A 85 9.56 22.68 -18.30
C GLY A 85 9.93 21.41 -19.07
N LYS A 86 11.16 21.39 -19.58
CA LYS A 86 11.78 20.23 -20.24
C LYS A 86 13.12 19.94 -19.59
N GLY A 87 13.46 18.67 -19.41
CA GLY A 87 14.70 18.29 -18.76
C GLY A 87 14.90 16.78 -18.67
N THR A 88 15.63 16.35 -17.64
CA THR A 88 16.19 15.00 -17.50
C THR A 88 15.34 14.05 -16.66
N ALA A 89 14.14 14.46 -16.23
CA ALA A 89 13.26 13.61 -15.43
C ALA A 89 13.00 12.26 -16.12
N GLY A 90 13.44 11.17 -15.51
CA GLY A 90 13.39 9.84 -16.10
C GLY A 90 12.06 9.13 -15.90
N THR A 91 11.89 7.97 -16.53
CA THR A 91 10.68 7.15 -16.41
C THR A 91 10.42 6.68 -14.98
N TYR A 92 11.47 6.41 -14.21
CA TYR A 92 11.36 5.88 -12.84
C TYR A 92 11.73 6.90 -11.77
N GLY A 93 11.84 8.17 -12.13
CA GLY A 93 12.29 9.24 -11.25
C GLY A 93 13.50 9.96 -11.83
N ALA A 94 14.02 10.89 -11.04
CA ALA A 94 15.24 11.62 -11.32
C ALA A 94 16.14 11.56 -10.08
N GLU A 95 17.09 10.65 -10.08
CA GLU A 95 17.98 10.44 -8.96
C GLU A 95 18.75 11.72 -8.60
N THR A 96 19.05 11.90 -7.31
CA THR A 96 19.83 13.03 -6.77
C THR A 96 19.20 14.41 -6.95
N SER A 97 17.91 14.48 -7.29
CA SER A 97 17.13 15.71 -7.38
C SER A 97 16.06 15.77 -6.31
N ASP A 98 15.36 16.91 -6.22
CA ASP A 98 14.25 17.12 -5.28
C ASP A 98 12.91 16.56 -5.82
N CYS A 99 12.96 15.70 -6.83
CA CYS A 99 11.77 15.04 -7.38
C CYS A 99 11.25 13.93 -6.46
N ASP A 100 9.93 13.92 -6.31
CA ASP A 100 9.19 12.82 -5.72
C ASP A 100 8.94 11.66 -6.70
N THR A 101 8.39 10.57 -6.19
CA THR A 101 8.30 9.28 -6.89
C THR A 101 7.16 9.27 -7.92
N PRO A 102 7.43 8.93 -9.19
CA PRO A 102 6.37 8.74 -10.18
C PRO A 102 5.57 7.45 -9.95
N GLN A 103 4.31 7.44 -10.38
CA GLN A 103 3.45 6.24 -10.36
C GLN A 103 4.10 5.01 -11.00
N THR A 104 4.92 5.19 -12.05
CA THR A 104 5.65 4.12 -12.72
C THR A 104 6.62 3.37 -11.80
N LEU A 105 7.31 4.08 -10.89
CA LEU A 105 8.20 3.45 -9.91
C LEU A 105 7.39 2.79 -8.78
N ILE A 106 6.29 3.41 -8.36
CA ILE A 106 5.33 2.79 -7.43
C ILE A 106 4.86 1.44 -7.98
N ASP A 107 4.31 1.42 -9.19
CA ASP A 107 3.79 0.22 -9.85
C ASP A 107 4.87 -0.86 -10.01
N ALA A 108 6.06 -0.47 -10.46
CA ALA A 108 7.18 -1.39 -10.61
C ALA A 108 7.61 -2.01 -9.28
N THR A 109 7.65 -1.21 -8.20
CA THR A 109 8.00 -1.65 -6.86
C THR A 109 6.99 -2.65 -6.31
N PHE A 110 5.69 -2.34 -6.38
CA PHE A 110 4.65 -3.24 -5.90
C PHE A 110 4.52 -4.50 -6.74
N LYS A 111 4.76 -4.41 -8.06
CA LYS A 111 4.87 -5.58 -8.92
C LYS A 111 6.02 -6.48 -8.48
N TRP A 112 7.20 -5.92 -8.25
CA TRP A 112 8.36 -6.69 -7.77
C TRP A 112 8.08 -7.35 -6.41
N ILE A 113 7.46 -6.61 -5.48
CA ILE A 113 7.09 -7.14 -4.16
C ILE A 113 6.15 -8.36 -4.32
N LYS A 114 5.12 -8.21 -5.15
CA LYS A 114 4.15 -9.27 -5.46
C LYS A 114 4.83 -10.52 -6.03
N GLU A 115 5.80 -10.35 -6.92
CA GLU A 115 6.47 -11.45 -7.63
C GLU A 115 7.57 -12.13 -6.79
N ASN A 116 8.15 -11.47 -5.79
CA ASN A 116 9.37 -11.93 -5.13
C ASN A 116 9.27 -12.17 -3.62
N VAL A 117 8.46 -11.38 -2.90
CA VAL A 117 8.48 -11.41 -1.43
C VAL A 117 7.12 -11.64 -0.78
N ARG A 118 6.02 -11.37 -1.48
CA ARG A 118 4.65 -11.44 -0.91
C ARG A 118 4.35 -12.73 -0.17
N ASP A 119 4.70 -13.88 -0.75
CA ASP A 119 4.38 -15.19 -0.18
C ASP A 119 5.34 -15.63 0.94
N ASN A 120 6.35 -14.80 1.25
CA ASN A 120 7.40 -15.09 2.22
C ASN A 120 7.47 -14.09 3.37
N VAL A 121 6.46 -13.22 3.52
CA VAL A 121 6.38 -12.25 4.62
C VAL A 121 5.10 -12.49 5.43
N ASP A 122 5.21 -12.38 6.74
CA ASP A 122 4.12 -12.64 7.68
C ASP A 122 3.22 -11.39 7.83
N PHE A 123 3.81 -10.20 7.74
CA PHE A 123 3.11 -8.92 7.80
C PHE A 123 3.93 -7.79 7.17
N VAL A 124 3.27 -6.65 6.97
CA VAL A 124 3.86 -5.41 6.45
C VAL A 124 3.84 -4.35 7.54
N VAL A 125 4.95 -3.64 7.71
CA VAL A 125 5.04 -2.41 8.50
C VAL A 125 5.10 -1.25 7.51
N TRP A 126 4.13 -0.35 7.58
CA TRP A 126 4.10 0.86 6.76
C TRP A 126 4.18 2.08 7.67
N THR A 127 5.28 2.84 7.60
CA THR A 127 5.55 3.95 8.54
C THR A 127 5.15 5.34 8.05
N GLY A 128 4.70 5.47 6.81
CA GLY A 128 4.01 6.66 6.33
C GLY A 128 4.80 7.37 5.22
N ASP A 129 4.74 8.70 5.25
CA ASP A 129 5.34 9.63 4.30
C ASP A 129 5.10 9.27 2.82
N SER A 130 3.83 8.99 2.52
CA SER A 130 3.39 8.55 1.19
C SER A 130 2.95 9.70 0.29
N ALA A 131 2.65 10.86 0.87
CA ALA A 131 2.30 12.05 0.12
C ALA A 131 3.56 12.77 -0.36
N ARG A 132 3.50 13.35 -1.56
CA ARG A 132 4.56 14.22 -2.07
C ARG A 132 4.92 15.36 -1.12
N HIS A 133 6.15 15.85 -1.23
CA HIS A 133 6.60 17.09 -0.62
C HIS A 133 5.76 18.28 -1.09
N ASP A 134 5.66 19.29 -0.24
CA ASP A 134 4.91 20.51 -0.51
C ASP A 134 5.84 21.61 -1.06
N SER A 135 6.67 21.25 -2.05
CA SER A 135 7.68 22.14 -2.63
C SER A 135 7.14 22.94 -3.84
N ASP A 136 5.94 22.62 -4.33
CA ASP A 136 5.32 23.33 -5.45
C ASP A 136 4.35 24.40 -4.96
N GLU A 137 4.78 25.66 -4.95
CA GLU A 137 3.94 26.81 -4.58
C GLU A 137 2.77 27.05 -5.57
N LYS A 138 2.86 26.56 -6.81
CA LYS A 138 1.80 26.70 -7.83
C LYS A 138 0.76 25.60 -7.73
N ILE A 139 1.14 24.43 -7.22
CA ILE A 139 0.25 23.32 -6.91
C ILE A 139 0.52 22.87 -5.46
N PRO A 140 0.08 23.65 -4.45
CA PRO A 140 0.29 23.30 -3.05
C PRO A 140 -0.40 21.98 -2.70
N ARG A 141 0.24 21.19 -1.84
CA ARG A 141 -0.34 19.93 -1.34
C ARG A 141 -1.53 20.25 -0.45
N ILE A 142 -2.67 19.62 -0.74
CA ILE A 142 -3.87 19.82 0.05
C ILE A 142 -4.11 18.67 1.03
N GLN A 143 -4.86 18.94 2.10
CA GLN A 143 -5.15 17.97 3.15
C GLN A 143 -5.80 16.70 2.61
N SER A 144 -6.68 16.81 1.60
CA SER A 144 -7.34 15.65 0.98
C SER A 144 -6.34 14.72 0.28
N GLU A 145 -5.34 15.26 -0.42
CA GLU A 145 -4.29 14.43 -1.05
C GLU A 145 -3.52 13.62 0.00
N VAL A 146 -3.23 14.23 1.16
CA VAL A 146 -2.58 13.52 2.28
C VAL A 146 -3.48 12.40 2.82
N LEU A 147 -4.80 12.60 2.88
CA LEU A 147 -5.72 11.58 3.36
C LEU A 147 -5.90 10.45 2.33
N ASP A 148 -5.98 10.78 1.05
CA ASP A 148 -6.13 9.81 -0.04
C ASP A 148 -4.92 8.86 -0.12
N THR A 149 -3.72 9.34 0.19
CA THR A 149 -2.51 8.48 0.25
C THR A 149 -2.57 7.46 1.39
N LYS A 150 -3.28 7.76 2.48
CA LYS A 150 -3.52 6.78 3.57
C LYS A 150 -4.48 5.69 3.11
N GLU A 151 -5.55 6.05 2.41
CA GLU A 151 -6.50 5.06 1.89
C GLU A 151 -5.90 4.19 0.78
N GLY A 152 -5.09 4.78 -0.11
CA GLY A 152 -4.35 4.05 -1.14
C GLY A 152 -3.40 3.00 -0.57
N SER A 153 -2.75 3.31 0.55
CA SER A 153 -1.86 2.39 1.28
C SER A 153 -2.53 1.08 1.68
N HIS A 154 -3.81 1.14 2.06
CA HIS A 154 -4.58 -0.05 2.46
C HIS A 154 -5.06 -0.91 1.28
N ARG A 155 -5.02 -0.42 0.04
CA ARG A 155 -5.57 -1.13 -1.13
C ARG A 155 -4.56 -1.95 -1.92
N ASN A 156 -3.26 -1.76 -1.67
CA ASN A 156 -2.18 -2.36 -2.47
C ASN A 156 -1.67 -3.71 -1.90
N PHE A 157 -2.25 -4.21 -0.80
CA PHE A 157 -1.89 -5.48 -0.16
C PHE A 157 -3.09 -6.39 0.11
#